data_AF-A0AAW9YYA5-F1
#
_entry.id   AF-A0AAW9YYA5-F1
#
_cell.length_a   1.000
_cell.length_b   1.000
_cell.length_c   1.000
_cell.angle_alpha   90.00
_cell.angle_beta   90.00
_cell.angle_gamma   90.00
#
_symmetry.space_group_name_H-M   'P 1'
#
loop_
_entity.id
_entity.type
_entity.pdbx_description
1 polymer ?
#
loop_
_entity_poly.entity_id
_entity_poly.type
_entity_poly.pdbx_seq_one_letter_code
_entity_poly.pdbx_strand_id
1 'polypeptide(L)'
;MNSTTSNRIKQAMKSSNLKQVDIVNKAKSMEEETGIKLSKTDLSQYVNGKVTPGQKKLYVLAKILNVSEAWLLGYDVESKRIGDKERDKFNQQQDTIAAHANKDEFTPEEWEEIERFMQWVRDRDK
;
A
#
# COMPACT_ATOMS: atom_id res chain seq x y z
N MET A 1 -19.32 -5.14 9.74
CA MET A 1 -18.49 -4.50 10.78
C MET A 1 -17.10 -4.32 10.21
N ASN A 2 -16.57 -3.09 10.23
CA ASN A 2 -15.16 -2.86 9.89
C ASN A 2 -14.29 -3.50 10.97
N SER A 3 -13.42 -4.43 10.59
CA SER A 3 -12.52 -5.12 11.53
C SER A 3 -11.42 -4.17 12.00
N THR A 4 -11.11 -4.12 13.29
CA THR A 4 -9.99 -3.32 13.79
C THR A 4 -8.64 -3.88 13.30
N THR A 5 -7.61 -3.03 13.27
CA THR A 5 -6.24 -3.47 12.95
C THR A 5 -5.77 -4.61 13.85
N SER A 6 -6.06 -4.54 15.15
CA SER A 6 -5.73 -5.61 16.09
C SER A 6 -6.41 -6.94 15.73
N ASN A 7 -7.67 -6.92 15.32
CA ASN A 7 -8.39 -8.11 14.89
C ASN A 7 -7.84 -8.66 13.57
N ARG A 8 -7.50 -7.80 12.60
CA ARG A 8 -6.88 -8.20 11.33
C ARG A 8 -5.49 -8.82 11.54
N ILE A 9 -4.67 -8.26 12.42
CA ILE A 9 -3.38 -8.84 12.79
C ILE A 9 -3.57 -10.24 13.40
N LYS A 10 -4.50 -10.41 14.36
CA LYS A 10 -4.80 -11.73 14.94
C LYS A 10 -5.31 -12.73 13.89
N GLN A 11 -6.16 -12.28 12.99
CA GLN A 11 -6.70 -13.10 11.91
C GLN A 11 -5.58 -13.57 10.98
N ALA A 12 -4.73 -12.66 10.52
CA ALA A 12 -3.58 -13.00 9.66
C ALA A 12 -2.59 -13.92 10.37
N MET A 13 -2.27 -13.66 11.65
CA MET A 13 -1.44 -14.56 12.46
C MET A 13 -1.97 -16.00 12.49
N LYS A 14 -3.29 -16.16 12.68
CA LYS A 14 -3.95 -17.47 12.70
C LYS A 14 -3.89 -18.13 11.32
N SER A 15 -4.17 -17.39 10.25
CA SER A 15 -4.12 -17.91 8.87
C SER A 15 -2.72 -18.31 8.43
N SER A 16 -1.69 -17.59 8.90
CA SER A 16 -0.28 -17.89 8.59
C SER A 16 0.37 -18.86 9.59
N ASN A 17 -0.36 -19.31 10.62
CA ASN A 17 0.15 -20.13 11.72
C ASN A 17 1.41 -19.53 12.39
N LEU A 18 1.43 -18.21 12.59
CA LEU A 18 2.56 -17.49 13.20
C LEU A 18 2.20 -16.98 14.60
N LYS A 19 3.07 -17.22 15.56
CA LYS A 19 3.01 -16.59 16.89
C LYS A 19 3.70 -15.22 16.83
N GLN A 20 3.47 -14.40 17.86
CA GLN A 20 4.12 -13.08 17.95
C GLN A 20 5.66 -13.19 17.91
N VAL A 21 6.22 -14.22 18.56
CA VAL A 21 7.67 -14.45 18.55
C VAL A 21 8.20 -14.76 17.15
N ASP A 22 7.44 -15.50 16.34
CA ASP A 22 7.83 -15.85 14.97
C ASP A 22 7.85 -14.61 14.08
N ILE A 23 6.86 -13.72 14.24
CA ILE A 23 6.81 -12.43 13.52
C ILE A 23 7.99 -11.56 13.91
N VAL A 24 8.31 -11.44 15.20
CA VAL A 24 9.46 -10.64 15.66
C VAL A 24 10.76 -11.21 15.10
N ASN A 25 10.94 -12.53 15.08
CA ASN A 25 12.13 -13.15 14.53
C ASN A 25 12.25 -12.92 13.02
N LYS A 26 11.16 -13.08 12.26
CA LYS A 26 11.13 -12.74 10.83
C LYS A 26 11.44 -11.26 10.58
N ALA A 27 10.89 -10.37 11.41
CA ALA A 27 11.14 -8.94 11.29
C ALA A 27 12.60 -8.57 11.55
N LYS A 28 13.28 -9.23 12.51
CA LYS A 28 14.71 -9.06 12.74
C LYS A 28 15.54 -9.41 11.51
N SER A 29 15.23 -10.53 10.85
CA SER A 29 15.93 -10.90 9.60
C SER A 29 15.71 -9.87 8.48
N MET A 30 14.57 -9.18 8.47
CA MET A 30 14.27 -8.11 7.52
C MET A 30 14.81 -6.74 7.95
N GLU A 31 15.28 -6.59 9.19
CA GLU A 31 15.75 -5.30 9.72
C GLU A 31 17.00 -4.83 8.97
N GLU A 32 17.86 -5.76 8.55
CA GLU A 32 19.06 -5.47 7.75
C GLU A 32 18.71 -4.89 6.36
N GLU A 33 17.68 -5.46 5.71
CA GLU A 33 17.24 -5.01 4.38
C GLU A 33 16.40 -3.73 4.43
N THR A 34 15.55 -3.60 5.46
CA THR A 34 14.53 -2.54 5.51
C THR A 34 14.91 -1.37 6.41
N GLY A 35 15.86 -1.56 7.33
CA GLY A 35 16.17 -0.61 8.41
C GLY A 35 15.02 -0.42 9.41
N ILE A 36 14.00 -1.29 9.39
CA ILE A 36 12.78 -1.14 10.21
C ILE A 36 12.80 -2.16 11.34
N LYS A 37 12.96 -1.65 12.57
CA LYS A 37 12.88 -2.45 13.78
C LYS A 37 11.44 -2.68 14.22
N LEU A 38 11.07 -3.93 14.44
CA LEU A 38 9.80 -4.34 15.06
C LEU A 38 10.07 -5.14 16.33
N SER A 39 9.84 -4.53 17.50
CA SER A 39 10.09 -5.20 18.78
C SER A 39 8.90 -6.04 19.26
N LYS A 40 9.14 -6.92 20.23
CA LYS A 40 8.08 -7.68 20.92
C LYS A 40 7.06 -6.76 21.60
N THR A 41 7.51 -5.63 22.15
CA THR A 41 6.64 -4.63 22.79
C THR A 41 5.71 -3.99 21.77
N ASP A 42 6.25 -3.57 20.62
CA ASP A 42 5.47 -3.02 19.51
C ASP A 42 4.36 -3.98 19.09
N LEU A 43 4.74 -5.22 18.77
CA LEU A 43 3.79 -6.23 18.28
C LEU A 43 2.71 -6.54 19.32
N SER A 44 3.08 -6.63 20.61
CA SER A 44 2.11 -6.84 21.68
C SER A 44 1.12 -5.68 21.81
N GLN A 45 1.57 -4.42 21.66
CA GLN A 45 0.68 -3.26 21.66
C GLN A 45 -0.30 -3.30 20.47
N TYR A 46 0.17 -3.70 19.29
CA TYR A 46 -0.67 -3.80 18.08
C TYR A 46 -1.70 -4.92 18.19
N VAL A 47 -1.28 -6.12 18.61
CA VAL A 47 -2.19 -7.27 18.79
C VAL A 47 -3.24 -6.98 19.87
N ASN A 48 -2.88 -6.26 20.93
CA ASN A 48 -3.83 -5.87 21.97
C ASN A 48 -4.65 -4.61 21.62
N GLY A 49 -4.42 -3.99 20.46
CA GLY A 49 -5.15 -2.81 20.02
C GLY A 49 -4.87 -1.55 20.83
N LYS A 50 -3.75 -1.50 21.57
CA LYS A 50 -3.34 -0.32 22.34
C LYS A 50 -2.84 0.80 21.43
N VAL A 51 -2.22 0.42 20.31
CA VAL A 51 -1.59 1.33 19.36
C VAL A 51 -1.80 0.77 17.95
N THR A 52 -1.92 1.65 16.96
CA THR A 52 -1.93 1.26 15.53
C THR A 52 -0.51 1.36 14.97
N PRO A 53 -0.03 0.37 14.19
CA PRO A 53 1.29 0.45 13.56
C PRO A 53 1.38 1.62 12.60
N GLY A 54 2.46 2.41 12.71
CA GLY A 54 2.79 3.42 11.70
C GLY A 54 3.22 2.78 10.37
N GLN A 55 3.24 3.57 9.30
CA GLN A 55 3.44 3.10 7.92
C GLN A 55 4.59 2.09 7.74
N LYS A 56 5.79 2.41 8.28
CA LYS A 56 6.97 1.53 8.19
C LYS A 56 6.73 0.16 8.82
N LYS A 57 6.20 0.13 10.05
CA LYS A 57 5.92 -1.13 10.78
C LYS A 57 4.73 -1.88 10.18
N LEU A 58 3.75 -1.15 9.65
CA LEU A 58 2.62 -1.74 8.92
C LEU A 58 3.11 -2.47 7.67
N TYR A 59 4.02 -1.88 6.88
CA TYR A 59 4.63 -2.54 5.72
C TYR A 59 5.34 -3.85 6.10
N VAL A 60 6.14 -3.84 7.17
CA VAL A 60 6.83 -5.04 7.66
C VAL A 60 5.83 -6.12 8.08
N LEU A 61 4.79 -5.75 8.83
CA LEU A 61 3.73 -6.67 9.24
C LEU A 61 3.01 -7.27 8.03
N ALA A 62 2.60 -6.43 7.08
CA ALA A 62 1.94 -6.83 5.84
C ALA A 62 2.79 -7.82 5.04
N LYS A 63 4.09 -7.54 4.91
CA LYS A 63 5.04 -8.41 4.21
C LYS A 63 5.25 -9.76 4.91
N ILE A 64 5.41 -9.77 6.23
CA ILE A 64 5.59 -11.01 7.01
C ILE A 64 4.34 -11.88 6.99
N LEU A 65 3.17 -11.26 7.14
CA LEU A 65 1.87 -11.94 7.20
C LEU A 65 1.28 -12.22 5.81
N ASN A 66 1.96 -11.77 4.75
CA ASN A 66 1.55 -11.88 3.35
C ASN A 66 0.11 -11.37 3.10
N VAL A 67 -0.20 -10.19 3.65
CA VAL A 67 -1.48 -9.50 3.46
C VAL A 67 -1.27 -8.05 3.07
N SER A 68 -2.29 -7.40 2.50
CA SER A 68 -2.24 -5.98 2.13
C SER A 68 -2.31 -5.07 3.37
N GLU A 69 -1.64 -3.92 3.29
CA GLU A 69 -1.63 -2.91 4.35
C GLU A 69 -3.03 -2.36 4.61
N ALA A 70 -3.81 -2.12 3.55
CA ALA A 70 -5.18 -1.65 3.64
C ALA A 70 -6.08 -2.68 4.35
N TRP A 71 -5.96 -3.96 4.02
CA TRP A 71 -6.70 -5.00 4.72
C TRP A 71 -6.33 -5.07 6.21
N LEU A 72 -5.03 -4.93 6.54
CA LEU A 72 -4.57 -4.86 7.94
C LEU A 72 -5.10 -3.64 8.68
N LEU A 73 -5.30 -2.50 8.01
CA LEU A 73 -5.91 -1.32 8.61
C LEU A 73 -7.42 -1.47 8.87
N GLY A 74 -8.04 -2.54 8.36
CA GLY A 74 -9.46 -2.82 8.58
C GLY A 74 -10.38 -2.45 7.44
N TYR A 75 -9.83 -1.96 6.32
CA TYR A 75 -10.61 -1.69 5.12
C TYR A 75 -11.20 -2.99 4.54
N ASP A 76 -12.32 -2.84 3.85
CA ASP A 76 -13.00 -3.94 3.17
C ASP A 76 -12.45 -4.11 1.75
N VAL A 77 -11.27 -4.71 1.67
CA VAL A 77 -10.54 -4.96 0.42
C VAL A 77 -10.02 -6.39 0.41
N GLU A 78 -9.46 -6.84 -0.71
CA GLU A 78 -8.79 -8.14 -0.74
C GLU A 78 -7.58 -8.18 0.21
N SER A 79 -7.44 -9.29 0.92
CA SER A 79 -6.32 -9.50 1.84
C SER A 79 -5.00 -9.73 1.10
N LYS A 80 -5.04 -10.17 -0.16
CA LYS A 80 -3.85 -10.57 -0.92
C LYS A 80 -2.87 -9.41 -1.05
N ARG A 81 -1.61 -9.66 -0.70
CA ARG A 81 -0.53 -8.72 -0.93
C ARG A 81 -0.03 -8.82 -2.37
N ILE A 82 0.13 -7.68 -3.03
CA ILE A 82 0.85 -7.56 -4.30
C ILE A 82 2.36 -7.54 -4.00
N GLY A 83 3.17 -8.27 -4.77
CA GLY A 83 4.62 -8.31 -4.56
C GLY A 83 5.28 -6.95 -4.76
N ASP A 84 6.43 -6.71 -4.11
CA ASP A 84 7.12 -5.40 -4.19
C ASP A 84 7.44 -5.04 -5.65
N LYS A 85 7.94 -6.01 -6.44
CA LYS A 85 8.22 -5.81 -7.88
C LYS A 85 6.98 -5.48 -8.70
N GLU A 86 5.84 -6.09 -8.40
CA GLU A 86 4.59 -5.81 -9.10
C GLU A 86 4.04 -4.42 -8.72
N ARG A 87 4.17 -4.05 -7.44
CA ARG A 87 3.84 -2.71 -6.93
C ARG A 87 4.72 -1.65 -7.59
N ASP A 88 6.02 -1.89 -7.70
CA ASP A 88 6.96 -0.96 -8.34
C ASP A 88 6.64 -0.78 -9.82
N LYS A 89 6.31 -1.86 -10.54
CA LYS A 89 5.85 -1.79 -11.93
C LYS A 89 4.55 -0.99 -12.08
N PHE A 90 3.58 -1.23 -11.19
CA PHE A 90 2.32 -0.49 -11.22
C PHE A 90 2.54 1.01 -10.97
N ASN A 91 3.38 1.35 -9.99
CA ASN A 91 3.71 2.75 -9.69
C ASN A 91 4.45 3.41 -10.86
N GLN A 92 5.44 2.73 -11.45
CA GLN A 92 6.13 3.22 -12.65
C GLN A 92 5.16 3.41 -13.82
N GLN A 93 4.19 2.50 -14.02
CA GLN A 93 3.18 2.63 -15.05
C GLN A 93 2.22 3.79 -14.77
N GLN A 94 1.84 4.05 -13.52
CA GLN A 94 1.02 5.21 -13.14
C GLN A 94 1.78 6.53 -13.33
N ASP A 95 3.04 6.59 -12.91
CA ASP A 95 3.93 7.74 -13.17
C ASP A 95 4.10 7.96 -14.68
N THR A 96 4.17 6.86 -15.43
CA THR A 96 4.24 6.86 -16.90
C THR A 96 2.91 7.25 -17.53
N ILE A 97 1.72 6.91 -17.01
CA ILE A 97 0.42 7.37 -17.55
C ILE A 97 0.21 8.86 -17.25
N ALA A 98 0.58 9.33 -16.05
CA ALA A 98 0.55 10.75 -15.72
C ALA A 98 1.58 11.57 -16.51
N ALA A 99 2.72 10.96 -16.88
CA ALA A 99 3.76 11.57 -17.72
C ALA A 99 3.59 11.34 -19.24
N HIS A 100 2.82 10.33 -19.65
CA HIS A 100 2.44 9.97 -21.01
C HIS A 100 0.96 10.32 -21.26
N ALA A 101 0.53 11.52 -20.85
CA ALA A 101 -0.30 12.29 -21.78
C ALA A 101 0.60 12.71 -22.97
N ASN A 102 1.15 11.71 -23.70
CA ASN A 102 1.90 11.93 -24.92
C ASN A 102 0.89 12.22 -26.03
N LYS A 103 1.15 13.27 -26.81
CA LYS A 103 0.36 13.69 -27.98
C LYS A 103 0.02 12.56 -28.96
N ASP A 104 0.79 11.47 -28.93
CA ASP A 104 0.72 10.37 -29.89
C ASP A 104 -0.28 9.26 -29.50
N GLU A 105 -0.92 9.34 -28.32
CA GLU A 105 -1.98 8.39 -27.91
C GLU A 105 -3.40 8.83 -28.34
N PHE A 106 -3.52 10.03 -28.90
CA PHE A 106 -4.78 10.61 -29.35
C PHE A 106 -4.84 10.64 -30.87
N THR A 107 -6.00 10.39 -31.45
CA THR A 107 -6.19 10.70 -32.87
C THR A 107 -6.04 12.20 -33.09
N PRO A 108 -5.74 12.66 -34.33
CA PRO A 108 -5.68 14.09 -34.63
C PRO A 108 -6.94 14.85 -34.17
N GLU A 109 -8.10 14.22 -34.24
CA GLU A 109 -9.39 14.78 -33.83
C GLU A 109 -9.52 14.93 -32.30
N GLU A 110 -9.10 13.91 -31.54
CA GLU A 110 -9.09 13.94 -30.08
C GLU A 110 -8.11 14.99 -29.57
N TRP A 111 -6.97 15.15 -30.25
CA TRP A 111 -5.99 16.18 -29.94
C TRP A 111 -6.51 17.60 -30.17
N GLU A 112 -7.24 17.83 -31.28
CA GLU A 112 -7.92 19.10 -31.51
C GLU A 112 -8.96 19.42 -30.44
N GLU A 113 -9.68 18.40 -29.93
CA GLU A 113 -10.66 18.59 -28.86
C GLU A 113 -10.01 19.01 -27.54
N ILE A 114 -8.88 18.41 -27.21
CA ILE A 114 -8.05 18.77 -26.05
C ILE A 114 -7.51 20.20 -26.19
N GLU A 115 -7.00 20.59 -27.37
CA GLU A 115 -6.54 21.96 -27.62
C GLU A 115 -7.68 22.99 -27.52
N ARG A 116 -8.85 22.68 -28.10
CA ARG A 116 -10.05 23.51 -27.97
C ARG A 116 -10.45 23.70 -26.50
N PHE A 117 -10.40 22.63 -25.71
CA PHE A 117 -10.71 22.69 -24.28
C PHE A 117 -9.71 23.55 -23.50
N MET A 118 -8.41 23.38 -23.74
CA MET A 118 -7.36 24.20 -23.09
C MET A 118 -7.51 25.69 -23.42
N GLN A 119 -7.83 26.00 -24.68
CA GLN A 119 -8.09 27.38 -25.11
C GLN A 119 -9.30 27.98 -24.38
N TRP A 120 -10.39 27.22 -24.30
CA TRP A 120 -11.60 27.63 -23.58
C TRP A 120 -11.33 27.89 -22.09
N VAL A 121 -10.58 27.02 -21.41
CA VAL A 121 -10.22 27.23 -19.99
C VAL A 121 -9.40 28.51 -19.82
N ARG A 122 -8.44 28.76 -20.72
CA ARG A 122 -7.57 29.94 -20.66
C ARG A 122 -8.32 31.25 -20.90
N ASP A 123 -9.37 31.21 -21.72
CA ASP A 123 -10.19 32.38 -22.05
C ASP A 123 -11.37 32.57 -21.09
N ARG A 124 -11.76 31.52 -20.32
CA ARG A 124 -12.80 31.61 -19.29
C ARG A 124 -12.38 32.46 -18.09
N ASP A 125 -11.09 32.42 -17.74
CA ASP A 125 -10.56 33.10 -16.56
C ASP A 125 -9.96 34.49 -16.90
N LYS A 126 -10.27 35.04 -18.09
CA LYS A 126 -9.99 36.43 -18.51
C LYS A 126 -11.28 37.24 -18.59
#